data_AF-A0A699UGI1-F1
#
_entry.id   AF-A0A699UGI1-F1
#
_cell.length_a   1.000
_cell.length_b   1.000
_cell.length_c   1.000
_cell.angle_alpha   90.00
_cell.angle_beta   90.00
_cell.angle_gamma   90.00
#
_symmetry.space_group_name_H-M   'P 1'
#
loop_
_entity.id
_entity.type
_entity.pdbx_description
1 polymer ?
#
loop_
_entity_poly.entity_id
_entity_poly.type
_entity_poly.pdbx_seq_one_letter_code
_entity_poly.pdbx_strand_id
1 'polypeptide(L)'
;LGGILKNKARLVARGYGQEERINFEESFASVARLEAIRIFLVYAAHKNIVVYQMDVKIAFLNGNLWEEVYVSQPDGFVDPDNLNHVYKLKKALYGLKQAPRAWYDMLSSFLISQDFSKGSVDPTLFIRRNGNDLLLVQTYVDDIIFAASTPELCDVFAKIMCSKFKMSMMGKSHFS
;
A
#
# COMPACT_ATOMS: atom_id res chain seq x y z
N LEU A 1 35.64 -9.52 5.01
CA LEU A 1 35.28 -9.41 3.58
C LEU A 1 33.76 -9.31 3.47
N GLY A 2 33.23 -8.09 3.47
CA GLY A 2 31.79 -7.84 3.34
C GLY A 2 31.37 -7.96 1.88
N GLY A 3 30.80 -9.11 1.51
CA GLY A 3 30.25 -9.31 0.17
C GLY A 3 29.00 -8.47 -0.06
N ILE A 4 28.81 -7.96 -1.27
CA ILE A 4 27.57 -7.31 -1.69
C ILE A 4 26.45 -8.36 -1.62
N LEU A 5 25.60 -8.24 -0.59
CA LEU A 5 24.53 -9.20 -0.30
C LEU A 5 23.37 -9.15 -1.32
N LYS A 6 23.14 -7.99 -1.98
CA LYS A 6 22.08 -7.83 -2.99
C LYS A 6 22.20 -6.51 -3.76
N ASN A 7 22.20 -6.57 -5.09
CA ASN A 7 21.98 -5.39 -5.92
C ASN A 7 20.47 -5.10 -6.01
N LYS A 8 20.07 -3.84 -5.79
CA LYS A 8 18.68 -3.38 -5.94
C LYS A 8 18.61 -2.47 -7.17
N ALA A 9 17.75 -2.83 -8.12
CA ALA A 9 17.35 -1.97 -9.22
C ALA A 9 15.81 -1.79 -9.16
N ARG A 10 15.31 -0.65 -9.63
CA ARG A 10 13.87 -0.36 -9.70
C ARG A 10 13.55 0.20 -11.08
N LEU A 11 12.51 -0.35 -11.70
CA LEU A 11 11.90 0.27 -12.87
C LEU A 11 10.90 1.34 -12.39
N VAL A 12 11.11 2.58 -12.82
CA VAL A 12 10.28 3.73 -12.45
C VAL A 12 9.78 4.38 -13.74
N ALA A 13 8.46 4.53 -13.85
CA ALA A 13 7.85 5.21 -14.97
C ALA A 13 8.08 6.72 -14.88
N ARG A 14 8.20 7.38 -16.03
CA ARG A 14 8.35 8.84 -16.13
C ARG A 14 6.99 9.55 -16.08
N GLY A 15 6.23 9.37 -15.00
CA GLY A 15 4.85 9.87 -14.95
C GLY A 15 4.71 11.40 -14.84
N TYR A 16 5.81 12.17 -14.76
CA TYR A 16 5.75 13.62 -14.92
C TYR A 16 5.19 14.05 -16.28
N GLY A 17 5.37 13.22 -17.31
CA GLY A 17 4.82 13.44 -18.65
C GLY A 17 3.37 12.97 -18.84
N GLN A 18 2.70 12.46 -17.79
CA GLN A 18 1.30 12.05 -17.90
C GLN A 18 0.36 13.26 -17.78
N GLU A 19 -0.60 13.35 -18.68
CA GLU A 19 -1.67 14.34 -18.70
C GLU A 19 -2.99 13.73 -18.22
N GLU A 20 -3.67 14.44 -17.31
CA GLU A 20 -4.99 14.05 -16.81
C GLU A 20 -6.01 14.10 -17.96
N ARG A 21 -6.97 13.15 -17.99
CA ARG A 21 -7.95 12.91 -19.07
C ARG A 21 -7.37 12.41 -20.39
N ILE A 22 -6.05 12.22 -20.47
CA ILE A 22 -5.38 11.60 -21.62
C ILE A 22 -4.75 10.28 -21.21
N ASN A 23 -3.95 10.28 -20.14
CA ASN A 23 -3.22 9.09 -19.68
C ASN A 23 -3.81 8.47 -18.42
N PHE A 24 -4.65 9.21 -17.68
CA PHE A 24 -5.39 8.74 -16.51
C PHE A 24 -6.58 9.65 -16.27
N GLU A 25 -7.67 9.09 -15.72
CA GLU A 25 -8.89 9.87 -15.41
C GLU A 25 -8.80 10.53 -14.03
N GLU A 26 -8.27 9.81 -13.04
CA GLU A 26 -8.17 10.29 -11.66
C GLU A 26 -6.95 9.67 -10.96
N SER A 27 -6.13 10.52 -10.32
CA SER A 27 -4.92 10.10 -9.61
C SER A 27 -5.03 10.14 -8.08
N PHE A 28 -6.13 10.66 -7.53
CA PHE A 28 -6.24 10.90 -6.09
C PHE A 28 -6.41 9.58 -5.33
N ALA A 29 -5.41 9.24 -4.51
CA ALA A 29 -5.53 8.22 -3.48
C ALA A 29 -5.96 8.89 -2.17
N SER A 30 -6.80 8.22 -1.38
CA SER A 30 -7.00 8.64 0.00
C SER A 30 -5.71 8.41 0.78
N VAL A 31 -5.12 9.48 1.31
CA VAL A 31 -3.91 9.43 2.14
C VAL A 31 -4.29 9.83 3.56
N ALA A 32 -3.89 9.03 4.54
CA ALA A 32 -4.11 9.36 5.93
C ALA A 32 -3.47 10.71 6.26
N ARG A 33 -4.26 11.62 6.81
CA ARG A 33 -3.74 12.90 7.29
C ARG A 33 -2.90 12.66 8.55
N LEU A 34 -1.90 13.51 8.79
CA LEU A 34 -1.09 13.40 10.01
C LEU A 34 -1.96 13.51 11.27
N GLU A 35 -3.03 14.29 11.22
CA GLU A 35 -4.02 14.41 12.27
C GLU A 35 -4.72 13.07 12.54
N ALA A 36 -5.08 12.32 11.49
CA ALA A 36 -5.71 11.01 11.63
C ALA A 36 -4.76 9.99 12.29
N ILE A 37 -3.49 10.00 11.87
CA ILE A 37 -2.44 9.16 12.48
C ILE A 37 -2.26 9.53 13.97
N ARG A 38 -2.22 10.82 14.30
CA ARG A 38 -2.13 11.27 15.71
C ARG A 38 -3.33 10.82 16.53
N ILE A 39 -4.55 10.99 16.01
CA ILE A 39 -5.78 10.55 16.68
C ILE A 39 -5.76 9.03 16.88
N PHE A 40 -5.34 8.27 15.87
CA PHE A 40 -5.18 6.82 15.94
C PHE A 40 -4.24 6.41 17.09
N LEU A 41 -3.06 7.03 17.17
CA LEU A 41 -2.06 6.74 18.21
C LEU A 41 -2.56 7.13 19.60
N VAL A 42 -3.19 8.30 19.75
CA VAL A 42 -3.78 8.75 21.02
C VAL A 42 -4.89 7.80 21.47
N TYR A 43 -5.75 7.35 20.55
CA TYR A 43 -6.79 6.39 20.86
C TYR A 43 -6.22 5.05 21.31
N ALA A 44 -5.22 4.53 20.61
CA ALA A 44 -4.55 3.28 20.97
C ALA A 44 -3.91 3.38 22.37
N ALA A 45 -3.20 4.47 22.66
CA ALA A 45 -2.60 4.72 23.96
C ALA A 45 -3.65 4.81 25.07
N HIS A 46 -4.71 5.58 24.87
CA HIS A 46 -5.81 5.73 25.84
C HIS A 46 -6.54 4.40 26.13
N LYS A 47 -6.62 3.50 25.15
CA LYS A 47 -7.22 2.17 25.30
C LYS A 47 -6.22 1.08 25.71
N ASN A 48 -4.95 1.45 25.92
CA ASN A 48 -3.86 0.51 26.21
C ASN A 48 -3.75 -0.62 25.16
N ILE A 49 -3.92 -0.27 23.88
CA ILE A 49 -3.85 -1.18 22.74
C ILE A 49 -2.47 -1.04 22.09
N VAL A 50 -1.84 -2.17 21.77
CA VAL A 50 -0.52 -2.19 21.12
C VAL A 50 -0.65 -1.82 19.64
N VAL A 51 0.23 -0.92 19.18
CA VAL A 51 0.35 -0.52 17.78
C VAL A 51 1.50 -1.28 17.11
N TYR A 52 1.24 -1.68 15.88
CA TYR A 52 2.12 -2.48 15.03
C TYR A 52 2.25 -1.81 13.66
N GLN A 53 3.36 -2.08 12.97
CA GLN A 53 3.59 -1.59 11.61
C GLN A 53 3.92 -2.75 10.65
N MET A 54 3.31 -2.71 9.47
CA MET A 54 3.61 -3.56 8.33
C MET A 54 4.08 -2.73 7.14
N ASP A 55 5.14 -3.22 6.49
CA ASP A 55 5.64 -2.70 5.22
C ASP A 55 5.21 -3.62 4.08
N VAL A 56 4.67 -3.02 3.01
CA VAL A 56 4.25 -3.73 1.81
C VAL A 56 5.40 -3.75 0.81
N LYS A 57 5.88 -4.95 0.48
CA LYS A 57 6.91 -5.08 -0.55
C LYS A 57 6.28 -4.85 -1.92
N ILE A 58 6.75 -3.81 -2.58
CA ILE A 58 6.35 -3.43 -3.93
C ILE A 58 4.83 -3.16 -4.03
N ALA A 59 4.33 -2.31 -3.12
CA ALA A 59 2.92 -1.95 -2.97
C ALA A 59 2.22 -1.70 -4.33
N PHE A 60 2.79 -0.83 -5.16
CA PHE A 60 2.18 -0.46 -6.45
C PHE A 60 2.07 -1.61 -7.45
N LEU A 61 2.97 -2.60 -7.44
CA LEU A 61 2.84 -3.77 -8.33
C LEU A 61 1.64 -4.66 -7.99
N ASN A 62 1.05 -4.50 -6.79
CA ASN A 62 -0.20 -5.18 -6.45
C ASN A 62 -1.42 -4.46 -7.03
N GLY A 63 -1.32 -3.14 -7.27
CA GLY A 63 -2.38 -2.32 -7.86
C GLY A 63 -2.64 -2.68 -9.32
N ASN A 64 -3.91 -2.86 -9.66
CA ASN A 64 -4.33 -3.02 -11.05
C ASN A 64 -4.45 -1.63 -11.70
N LEU A 65 -3.97 -1.50 -12.94
CA LEU A 65 -4.26 -0.34 -13.76
C LEU A 65 -5.56 -0.61 -14.51
N TRP A 66 -6.48 0.36 -14.47
CA TRP A 66 -7.68 0.35 -15.29
C TRP A 66 -7.41 0.98 -16.65
N GLU A 67 -6.51 1.96 -16.68
CA GLU A 67 -6.10 2.66 -17.89
C GLU A 67 -5.01 1.89 -18.64
N GLU A 68 -5.00 2.04 -19.96
CA GLU A 68 -3.93 1.50 -20.79
C GLU A 68 -2.70 2.41 -20.71
N VAL A 69 -1.67 1.95 -20.00
CA VAL A 69 -0.41 2.68 -19.88
C VAL A 69 0.68 1.95 -20.65
N TYR A 70 1.38 2.70 -21.49
CA TYR A 70 2.56 2.25 -22.22
C TYR A 70 3.80 2.97 -21.73
N VAL A 71 4.93 2.26 -21.67
CA VAL A 71 6.23 2.83 -21.32
C VAL A 71 7.24 2.50 -22.40
N SER A 72 8.19 3.43 -22.62
CA SER A 72 9.32 3.18 -23.50
C SER A 72 10.14 1.99 -23.00
N GLN A 73 10.88 1.36 -23.90
CA GLN A 73 11.82 0.32 -23.52
C GLN A 73 12.87 0.90 -22.55
N PRO A 74 13.18 0.22 -21.44
CA PRO A 74 14.17 0.70 -20.51
C PRO A 74 15.56 0.62 -21.12
N ASP A 75 16.41 1.58 -20.76
CA ASP A 75 17.81 1.60 -21.16
C ASP A 75 18.49 0.27 -20.76
N GLY A 76 19.17 -0.37 -21.72
CA GLY A 76 19.80 -1.68 -21.55
C GLY A 76 18.89 -2.90 -21.76
N PHE A 77 17.60 -2.70 -22.07
CA PHE A 77 16.63 -3.76 -22.39
C PHE A 77 15.90 -3.51 -23.71
N VAL A 78 16.47 -2.68 -24.59
CA VAL A 78 15.89 -2.38 -25.91
C VAL A 78 16.02 -3.60 -26.81
N ASP A 79 14.92 -3.98 -27.45
CA ASP A 79 14.87 -5.00 -28.49
C ASP A 79 15.49 -4.43 -29.79
N PRO A 80 16.62 -4.98 -30.27
CA PRO A 80 17.31 -4.47 -31.46
C PRO A 80 16.49 -4.64 -32.74
N ASP A 81 15.61 -5.63 -32.80
CA ASP A 81 14.76 -5.90 -33.97
C ASP A 81 13.50 -5.03 -33.94
N ASN A 82 13.12 -4.50 -32.78
CA ASN A 82 11.89 -3.74 -32.56
C ASN A 82 12.12 -2.44 -31.79
N LEU A 83 13.01 -1.58 -32.29
CA LEU A 83 13.42 -0.33 -31.62
C LEU A 83 12.25 0.61 -31.26
N ASN A 84 11.18 0.61 -32.06
CA ASN A 84 10.02 1.48 -31.87
C ASN A 84 8.92 0.88 -30.98
N HIS A 85 9.11 -0.34 -30.47
CA HIS A 85 8.11 -0.95 -29.58
C HIS A 85 8.11 -0.29 -28.20
N VAL A 86 6.96 -0.43 -27.54
CA VAL A 86 6.72 0.02 -26.17
C VAL A 86 6.14 -1.12 -25.36
N TYR A 87 6.36 -1.10 -24.04
CA TYR A 87 5.78 -2.07 -23.14
C TYR A 87 4.44 -1.59 -22.61
N LYS A 88 3.41 -2.43 -22.71
CA LYS A 88 2.14 -2.21 -22.04
C LYS A 88 2.23 -2.67 -20.58
N LEU A 89 1.90 -1.78 -19.65
CA LEU A 89 1.88 -2.11 -18.22
C LEU A 89 0.59 -2.87 -17.88
N LYS A 90 0.76 -4.00 -17.18
CA LYS A 90 -0.37 -4.78 -16.61
C LYS A 90 -0.67 -4.44 -15.15
N LYS A 91 0.27 -3.77 -14.48
CA LYS A 91 0.25 -3.43 -13.05
C LYS A 91 0.78 -2.02 -12.86
N ALA A 92 0.36 -1.38 -11.79
CA ALA A 92 0.85 -0.04 -11.48
C ALA A 92 2.34 -0.07 -11.13
N LEU A 93 3.06 0.96 -11.54
CA LEU A 93 4.49 1.12 -11.31
C LEU A 93 4.77 2.41 -10.56
N TYR A 94 5.89 2.45 -9.83
CA TYR A 94 6.40 3.68 -9.26
C TYR A 94 6.57 4.75 -10.35
N GLY A 95 6.26 5.98 -9.99
CA GLY A 95 6.35 7.13 -10.88
C GLY A 95 5.08 7.39 -11.70
N LEU A 96 4.14 6.43 -11.80
CA LEU A 96 2.82 6.71 -12.37
C LEU A 96 1.98 7.55 -11.40
N LYS A 97 1.28 8.55 -11.92
CA LYS A 97 0.42 9.44 -11.10
C LYS A 97 -0.72 8.68 -10.41
N GLN A 98 -1.28 7.65 -11.06
CA GLN A 98 -2.39 6.86 -10.52
C GLN A 98 -1.97 5.65 -9.68
N ALA A 99 -0.68 5.34 -9.57
CA ALA A 99 -0.21 4.14 -8.85
C ALA A 99 -0.62 4.08 -7.37
N PRO A 100 -0.53 5.19 -6.59
CA PRO A 100 -1.01 5.18 -5.20
C PRO A 100 -2.50 4.86 -5.08
N ARG A 101 -3.32 5.35 -6.02
CA ARG A 101 -4.77 5.11 -6.04
C ARG A 101 -5.07 3.65 -6.35
N ALA A 102 -4.45 3.11 -7.40
CA ALA A 102 -4.56 1.70 -7.76
C ALA A 102 -4.18 0.75 -6.61
N TRP A 103 -3.18 1.12 -5.83
CA TRP A 103 -2.80 0.39 -4.62
C TRP A 103 -3.85 0.51 -3.51
N TYR A 104 -4.27 1.74 -3.17
CA TYR A 104 -5.29 1.97 -2.15
C TYR A 104 -6.60 1.23 -2.47
N ASP A 105 -7.09 1.28 -3.71
CA ASP A 105 -8.33 0.61 -4.11
C ASP A 105 -8.24 -0.92 -3.98
N MET A 106 -7.10 -1.50 -4.35
CA MET A 106 -6.81 -2.93 -4.18
C MET A 106 -6.81 -3.32 -2.71
N LEU A 107 -6.07 -2.58 -1.87
CA LEU A 107 -5.96 -2.83 -0.43
C LEU A 107 -7.33 -2.66 0.25
N SER A 108 -8.02 -1.57 -0.04
CA SER A 108 -9.35 -1.25 0.46
C SER A 108 -10.34 -2.37 0.14
N SER A 109 -10.41 -2.77 -1.13
CA SER A 109 -11.34 -3.84 -1.56
C SER A 109 -11.02 -5.16 -0.89
N PHE A 110 -9.73 -5.48 -0.73
CA PHE A 110 -9.31 -6.66 0.00
C PHE A 110 -9.72 -6.60 1.47
N LEU A 111 -9.43 -5.53 2.21
CA LEU A 111 -9.82 -5.40 3.60
C LEU A 111 -11.33 -5.48 3.79
N ILE A 112 -12.12 -4.85 2.92
CA ILE A 112 -13.59 -4.96 2.96
C ILE A 112 -14.05 -6.41 2.79
N SER A 113 -13.43 -7.17 1.88
CA SER A 113 -13.72 -8.61 1.73
C SER A 113 -13.28 -9.48 2.91
N GLN A 114 -12.54 -8.92 3.86
CA GLN A 114 -12.10 -9.56 5.11
C GLN A 114 -12.87 -9.04 6.33
N ASP A 115 -14.10 -8.57 6.11
CA ASP A 115 -15.05 -8.05 7.11
C ASP A 115 -14.59 -6.76 7.81
N PHE A 116 -13.73 -5.97 7.18
CA PHE A 116 -13.44 -4.62 7.66
C PHE A 116 -14.47 -3.62 7.12
N SER A 117 -14.82 -2.67 7.98
CA SER A 117 -15.57 -1.48 7.59
C SER A 117 -14.63 -0.29 7.44
N LYS A 118 -14.94 0.62 6.50
CA LYS A 118 -14.25 1.91 6.41
C LYS A 118 -14.72 2.85 7.50
N GLY A 119 -13.82 3.69 8.00
CA GLY A 119 -14.16 4.82 8.85
C GLY A 119 -15.10 5.78 8.11
N SER A 120 -16.11 6.29 8.83
CA SER A 120 -17.11 7.20 8.27
C SER A 120 -16.55 8.59 7.96
N VAL A 121 -15.55 9.03 8.73
CA VAL A 121 -14.89 10.33 8.59
C VAL A 121 -13.59 10.23 7.80
N ASP A 122 -12.81 9.20 8.08
CA ASP A 122 -11.54 8.94 7.40
C ASP A 122 -11.61 7.62 6.63
N PRO A 123 -11.63 7.64 5.29
CA PRO A 123 -11.69 6.44 4.47
C PRO A 123 -10.39 5.62 4.49
N THR A 124 -9.31 6.14 5.07
CA THR A 124 -8.03 5.43 5.25
C THR A 124 -7.93 4.66 6.56
N LEU A 125 -8.94 4.81 7.44
CA LEU A 125 -9.13 4.01 8.63
C LEU A 125 -10.06 2.82 8.31
N PHE A 126 -9.64 1.62 8.70
CA PHE A 126 -10.43 0.39 8.62
C PHE A 126 -10.63 -0.20 10.00
N ILE A 127 -11.83 -0.69 10.26
CA ILE A 127 -12.27 -1.14 11.58
C ILE A 127 -12.89 -2.51 11.45
N ARG A 128 -12.40 -3.47 12.23
CA ARG A 128 -13.03 -4.77 12.45
C ARG A 128 -13.26 -4.97 13.94
N ARG A 129 -14.49 -5.34 14.30
CA ARG A 129 -14.92 -5.57 15.69
C ARG A 129 -15.56 -6.94 15.81
N ASN A 130 -15.23 -7.67 16.87
CA ASN A 130 -15.88 -8.92 17.22
C ASN A 130 -16.07 -9.00 18.75
N GLY A 131 -17.25 -8.67 19.25
CA GLY A 131 -17.46 -8.51 20.68
C GLY A 131 -16.54 -7.43 21.28
N ASN A 132 -15.67 -7.83 22.21
CA ASN A 132 -14.68 -6.93 22.82
C ASN A 132 -13.39 -6.79 22.01
N ASP A 133 -13.21 -7.63 20.98
CA ASP A 133 -12.03 -7.56 20.12
C ASP A 133 -12.13 -6.40 19.14
N LEU A 134 -11.06 -5.62 19.06
CA LEU A 134 -10.94 -4.46 18.21
C LEU A 134 -9.64 -4.52 17.41
N LEU A 135 -9.78 -4.41 16.10
CA LEU A 135 -8.69 -4.25 15.17
C LEU A 135 -8.91 -2.96 14.35
N LEU A 136 -7.99 -2.02 14.51
CA LEU A 136 -7.96 -0.76 13.78
C LEU A 136 -6.76 -0.78 12.83
N VAL A 137 -6.95 -0.39 11.58
CA VAL A 137 -5.91 -0.36 10.56
C VAL A 137 -5.94 1.01 9.90
N GLN A 138 -4.82 1.72 9.90
CA GLN A 138 -4.64 3.00 9.23
C GLN A 138 -3.62 2.85 8.11
N THR A 139 -3.98 3.26 6.90
CA THR A 139 -3.13 3.16 5.71
C THR A 139 -2.51 4.51 5.37
N TYR A 140 -1.18 4.58 5.20
CA TYR A 140 -0.46 5.76 4.76
C TYR A 140 0.46 5.42 3.58
N VAL A 141 -0.01 5.69 2.35
CA VAL A 141 0.72 5.39 1.12
C VAL A 141 1.13 3.90 1.06
N ASP A 142 2.40 3.58 1.30
CA ASP A 142 2.96 2.22 1.25
C ASP A 142 3.04 1.57 2.64
N ASP A 143 2.82 2.34 3.71
CA ASP A 143 2.88 1.90 5.10
C ASP A 143 1.49 1.58 5.66
N ILE A 144 1.43 0.57 6.52
CA ILE A 144 0.22 0.21 7.26
C ILE A 144 0.56 0.16 8.74
N ILE A 145 -0.11 1.00 9.53
CA ILE A 145 -0.10 0.87 10.99
C ILE A 145 -1.42 0.26 11.43
N PHE A 146 -1.39 -0.60 12.44
CA PHE A 146 -2.59 -1.21 12.97
C PHE A 146 -2.49 -1.41 14.47
N ALA A 147 -3.65 -1.40 15.14
CA ALA A 147 -3.79 -1.55 16.58
C ALA A 147 -4.72 -2.71 16.84
N ALA A 148 -4.26 -3.68 17.63
CA ALA A 148 -4.97 -4.92 17.92
C ALA A 148 -5.14 -5.07 19.42
N SER A 149 -6.39 -5.25 19.88
CA SER A 149 -6.71 -5.39 21.32
C SER A 149 -6.09 -6.62 21.96
N THR A 150 -5.73 -7.64 21.18
CA THR A 150 -5.07 -8.85 21.64
C THR A 150 -3.90 -9.23 20.71
N PRO A 151 -2.85 -9.92 21.23
CA PRO A 151 -1.77 -10.44 20.40
C PRO A 151 -2.26 -11.40 19.30
N GLU A 152 -3.30 -12.19 19.57
CA GLU A 152 -3.86 -13.15 18.63
C GLU A 152 -4.44 -12.44 17.40
N LEU A 153 -5.09 -11.29 17.59
CA LEU A 153 -5.60 -10.47 16.48
C LEU A 153 -4.48 -9.90 15.61
N CYS A 154 -3.32 -9.59 16.20
CA CYS A 154 -2.14 -9.18 15.44
C CYS A 154 -1.68 -10.30 14.50
N ASP A 155 -1.58 -11.53 15.01
CA ASP A 155 -1.18 -12.68 14.19
C ASP A 155 -2.22 -13.00 13.10
N VAL A 156 -3.51 -12.90 13.43
CA VAL A 156 -4.61 -13.07 12.47
C VAL A 156 -4.51 -12.01 11.37
N PHE A 157 -4.34 -10.74 11.72
CA PHE A 157 -4.20 -9.67 10.73
C PHE A 157 -2.96 -9.86 9.85
N ALA A 158 -1.82 -10.17 10.45
CA ALA A 158 -0.60 -10.44 9.70
C ALA A 158 -0.78 -11.60 8.71
N LYS A 159 -1.45 -12.69 9.11
CA LYS A 159 -1.77 -13.82 8.22
C LYS A 159 -2.71 -13.42 7.09
N ILE A 160 -3.76 -12.65 7.38
CA ILE A 160 -4.69 -12.12 6.37
C ILE A 160 -3.92 -11.31 5.33
N MET A 161 -3.10 -10.37 5.77
CA MET A 161 -2.34 -9.50 4.85
C MET A 161 -1.30 -10.28 4.04
N CYS A 162 -0.59 -11.21 4.68
CA CYS A 162 0.39 -12.09 4.00
C CYS A 162 -0.25 -13.10 3.04
N SER A 163 -1.54 -13.42 3.18
CA SER A 163 -2.23 -14.34 2.26
C SER A 163 -2.41 -13.74 0.87
N LYS A 164 -2.49 -12.40 0.78
CA LYS A 164 -2.73 -11.68 -0.47
C LYS A 164 -1.50 -10.91 -0.95
N PHE A 165 -0.73 -10.34 -0.04
CA PHE A 165 0.35 -9.42 -0.34
C PHE A 165 1.67 -9.90 0.25
N LYS A 166 2.76 -9.55 -0.42
CA LYS A 166 4.10 -9.81 0.10
C LYS A 166 4.45 -8.75 1.16
N MET A 167 4.29 -9.09 2.42
CA MET A 167 4.46 -8.16 3.54
C MET A 167 5.68 -8.50 4.40
N SER A 168 6.13 -7.55 5.22
CA SER A 168 6.99 -7.79 6.39
C SER A 168 6.52 -6.99 7.59
N MET A 169 6.46 -7.64 8.75
CA MET A 169 6.27 -6.96 10.03
C MET A 169 7.52 -6.17 10.40
N MET A 170 7.36 -4.90 10.77
CA MET A 170 8.46 -4.02 11.16
C MET A 170 8.70 -3.95 12.68
N GLY A 171 7.82 -4.57 13.48
CA GLY A 171 7.94 -4.67 14.94
C GLY A 171 6.77 -4.06 15.71
N LYS A 172 6.86 -4.06 17.05
CA LYS A 172 5.94 -3.35 17.96
C LYS A 172 6.39 -1.90 18.09
N SER A 173 5.49 -0.95 17.91
CA SER A 173 5.77 0.45 18.19
C SER A 173 5.50 0.73 19.66
N HIS A 174 6.55 0.86 20.47
CA HIS A 174 6.45 1.36 21.83
C HIS A 174 6.45 2.90 21.77
N PHE A 175 5.31 3.51 22.05
CA PHE A 175 5.23 4.94 22.33
C PHE A 175 5.26 5.10 23.85
N SER A 176 6.45 5.43 24.36
CA SER A 176 6.70 5.79 25.77
C SER A 176 6.34 7.24 26.04
#